data_AF-A0A7X5EB90-F1
#
_entry.id   AF-A0A7X5EB90-F1
#
_cell.length_a   1.000
_cell.length_b   1.000
_cell.length_c   1.000
_cell.angle_alpha   90.00
_cell.angle_beta   90.00
_cell.angle_gamma   90.00
#
_symmetry.space_group_name_H-M   'P 1'
#
loop_
_entity.id
_entity.type
_entity.pdbx_description
1 polymer ?
#
loop_
_entity_poly.entity_id
_entity_poly.type
_entity_poly.pdbx_seq_one_letter_code
_entity_poly.pdbx_strand_id
1 'polypeptide(L)'
;MKGLILKDLYNIIHNAKSMFFILLFFAIAFLPSSGVQGYILTCTILCTMMIITTFSFDDVSNWTPYALIMPLSRENLVAGKFIALFIFSAAGTLFGVLAGSIGIRIASAFMSVSESAAALPLGLSAIVSLAVSTIFGGISIPLVFRFGPEKGRLLVLVSFSIPSIICYLIYRLLIALGIALTDNLITIFLYCSPLLALAWNFAMYRISCYILARKEF
;
A
#
# COMPACT_ATOMS: atom_id res chain seq x y z
N MET A 1 9.27 3.37 20.27
CA MET A 1 8.88 3.13 18.86
C MET A 1 9.25 1.73 18.36
N LYS A 2 10.50 1.24 18.54
CA LYS A 2 10.92 -0.09 18.06
C LYS A 2 10.00 -1.25 18.47
N GLY A 3 9.50 -1.25 19.71
CA GLY A 3 8.58 -2.29 20.20
C GLY A 3 7.22 -2.36 19.49
N LEU A 4 6.68 -1.22 19.03
CA LEU A 4 5.40 -1.18 18.28
C LEU A 4 5.56 -1.84 16.91
N ILE A 5 6.65 -1.51 16.21
CA ILE A 5 6.98 -2.09 14.90
C ILE A 5 7.23 -3.59 15.04
N LEU A 6 7.96 -3.99 16.09
CA LEU A 6 8.27 -5.38 16.34
C LEU A 6 7.01 -6.20 16.65
N LYS A 7 6.05 -5.62 17.40
CA LYS A 7 4.73 -6.22 17.63
C LYS A 7 3.99 -6.47 16.32
N ASP A 8 3.87 -5.46 15.46
CA ASP A 8 3.16 -5.56 14.19
C ASP A 8 3.83 -6.61 13.26
N LEU A 9 5.17 -6.69 13.29
CA LEU A 9 5.91 -7.70 12.54
C LEU A 9 5.66 -9.12 13.08
N TYR A 10 5.70 -9.32 14.40
CA TYR A 10 5.41 -10.62 15.02
C TYR A 10 3.98 -11.10 14.78
N ASN A 11 3.00 -10.19 14.85
CA ASN A 11 1.61 -10.50 14.54
C ASN A 11 1.42 -11.01 13.10
N ILE A 12 2.26 -10.52 12.17
CA ILE A 12 2.19 -10.92 10.76
C ILE A 12 3.05 -12.14 10.44
N ILE A 13 4.12 -12.43 11.17
CA ILE A 13 4.99 -13.59 10.89
C ILE A 13 4.19 -14.91 10.83
N HIS A 14 3.17 -15.08 11.67
CA HIS A 14 2.30 -16.26 11.61
C HIS A 14 1.48 -16.30 10.30
N ASN A 15 1.00 -15.15 9.83
CA ASN A 15 0.26 -15.02 8.57
C ASN A 15 1.16 -14.96 7.33
N ALA A 16 2.47 -14.71 7.50
CA ALA A 16 3.43 -14.56 6.41
C ALA A 16 3.55 -15.85 5.59
N LYS A 17 3.39 -17.03 6.21
CA LYS A 17 3.38 -18.30 5.50
C LYS A 17 2.18 -18.41 4.55
N SER A 18 0.97 -18.11 5.02
CA SER A 18 -0.23 -18.10 4.17
C SER A 18 -0.11 -17.06 3.06
N MET A 19 0.41 -15.88 3.40
CA MET A 19 0.65 -14.79 2.48
C MET A 19 1.62 -15.16 1.34
N PHE A 20 2.70 -15.89 1.66
CA PHE A 20 3.65 -16.37 0.65
C PHE A 20 2.97 -17.28 -0.38
N PHE A 21 2.10 -18.20 0.06
CA PHE A 21 1.34 -19.05 -0.85
C PHE A 21 0.36 -18.26 -1.72
N ILE A 22 -0.32 -17.26 -1.13
CA ILE A 22 -1.23 -16.38 -1.88
C ILE A 22 -0.45 -15.62 -2.97
N LEU A 23 0.71 -15.05 -2.63
CA LEU A 23 1.52 -14.31 -3.60
C LEU A 23 2.00 -15.23 -4.74
N LEU A 24 2.39 -16.47 -4.44
CA LEU A 24 2.80 -17.45 -5.45
C LEU A 24 1.63 -17.86 -6.37
N PHE A 25 0.44 -18.05 -5.81
CA PHE A 25 -0.77 -18.29 -6.61
C PHE A 25 -1.09 -17.12 -7.55
N PHE A 26 -0.98 -15.89 -7.05
CA PHE A 26 -1.16 -14.68 -7.86
C PHE A 26 -0.09 -14.54 -8.94
N ALA A 27 1.13 -15.03 -8.71
CA ALA A 27 2.17 -15.05 -9.74
C ALA A 27 1.71 -15.86 -10.95
N ILE A 28 1.18 -17.06 -10.72
CA ILE A 28 0.70 -17.94 -11.80
C ILE A 28 -0.50 -17.31 -12.54
N ALA A 29 -1.41 -16.66 -11.80
CA ALA A 29 -2.63 -16.09 -12.37
C ALA A 29 -2.39 -14.76 -13.15
N PHE A 30 -1.53 -13.88 -12.64
CA PHE A 30 -1.40 -12.51 -13.14
C PHE A 30 -0.16 -12.26 -14.01
N LEU A 31 0.91 -13.07 -13.91
CA LEU A 31 2.07 -12.90 -14.82
C LEU A 31 1.69 -13.02 -16.30
N PRO A 32 0.89 -14.02 -16.73
CA PRO A 32 0.59 -14.19 -18.16
C PRO A 32 -0.24 -13.05 -18.75
N SER A 33 -1.10 -12.42 -17.94
CA SER A 33 -2.06 -11.40 -18.38
C SER A 33 -1.56 -9.97 -18.21
N SER A 34 -0.83 -9.68 -17.12
CA SER A 34 -0.45 -8.32 -16.72
C SER A 34 1.06 -8.06 -16.72
N GLY A 35 1.87 -9.08 -17.03
CA GLY A 35 3.33 -9.00 -17.07
C GLY A 35 3.97 -8.77 -15.69
N VAL A 36 5.29 -8.49 -15.67
CA VAL A 36 6.03 -8.27 -14.40
C VAL A 36 5.46 -7.05 -13.67
N GLN A 37 5.13 -5.99 -14.42
CA GLN A 37 4.75 -4.69 -13.85
C GLN A 37 3.40 -4.76 -13.12
N GLY A 38 2.41 -5.40 -13.74
CA GLY A 38 1.11 -5.63 -13.10
C GLY A 38 1.21 -6.53 -11.88
N TYR A 39 2.09 -7.54 -11.93
CA TYR A 39 2.35 -8.41 -10.79
C TYR A 39 3.03 -7.67 -9.62
N ILE A 40 4.05 -6.85 -9.88
CA ILE A 40 4.69 -6.00 -8.85
C ILE A 40 3.64 -5.15 -8.14
N LEU A 41 2.78 -4.47 -8.90
CA LEU A 41 1.72 -3.62 -8.35
C LEU A 41 0.73 -4.43 -7.48
N THR A 42 0.30 -5.58 -7.98
CA THR A 42 -0.63 -6.47 -7.26
C THR A 42 -0.03 -6.99 -5.96
N CYS A 43 1.22 -7.46 -5.99
CA CYS A 43 1.94 -7.89 -4.78
C CYS A 43 2.06 -6.78 -3.76
N THR A 44 2.44 -5.58 -4.21
CA THR A 44 2.63 -4.43 -3.31
C THR A 44 1.31 -4.06 -2.62
N ILE A 45 0.22 -4.02 -3.38
CA ILE A 45 -1.12 -3.72 -2.86
C ILE A 45 -1.57 -4.78 -1.85
N LEU A 46 -1.44 -6.07 -2.19
CA LEU A 46 -1.77 -7.17 -1.28
C LEU A 46 -0.95 -7.09 0.02
N CYS A 47 0.32 -6.74 -0.08
CA CYS A 47 1.16 -6.54 1.10
C CYS A 47 0.69 -5.37 1.96
N THR A 48 0.27 -4.26 1.37
CA THR A 48 -0.29 -3.17 2.16
C THR A 48 -1.61 -3.50 2.84
N MET A 49 -2.42 -4.43 2.32
CA MET A 49 -3.64 -4.88 3.02
C MET A 49 -3.33 -5.52 4.37
N MET A 50 -2.10 -5.99 4.60
CA MET A 50 -1.70 -6.51 5.91
C MET A 50 -1.71 -5.44 7.02
N ILE A 51 -1.67 -4.15 6.69
CA ILE A 51 -1.84 -3.13 7.74
C ILE A 51 -3.21 -3.26 8.42
N ILE A 52 -4.25 -3.60 7.68
CA ILE A 52 -5.62 -3.72 8.18
C ILE A 52 -5.79 -4.99 9.01
N THR A 53 -5.06 -6.06 8.67
CA THR A 53 -5.02 -7.26 9.51
C THR A 53 -4.33 -6.96 10.85
N THR A 54 -3.26 -6.15 10.89
CA THR A 54 -2.69 -5.71 12.18
C THR A 54 -3.69 -4.95 13.04
N PHE A 55 -4.49 -4.06 12.44
CA PHE A 55 -5.54 -3.35 13.18
C PHE A 55 -6.66 -4.30 13.66
N SER A 56 -6.99 -5.32 12.89
CA SER A 56 -7.96 -6.35 13.30
C SER A 56 -7.43 -7.15 14.50
N PHE A 57 -6.15 -7.52 14.51
CA PHE A 57 -5.53 -8.19 15.66
C PHE A 57 -5.47 -7.28 16.89
N ASP A 58 -5.21 -5.98 16.69
CA ASP A 58 -5.21 -4.99 17.77
C ASP A 58 -6.60 -4.81 18.39
N ASP A 59 -7.67 -5.01 17.63
CA ASP A 59 -9.04 -4.97 18.14
C ASP A 59 -9.41 -6.21 18.94
N VAL A 60 -9.13 -7.40 18.38
CA VAL A 60 -9.42 -8.68 19.04
C VAL A 60 -8.68 -8.79 20.38
N SER A 61 -7.48 -8.22 20.45
CA SER A 61 -6.68 -8.16 21.68
C SER A 61 -6.99 -6.97 22.59
N ASN A 62 -7.94 -6.09 22.22
CA ASN A 62 -8.22 -4.83 22.90
C ASN A 62 -6.95 -4.01 23.18
N TRP A 63 -5.98 -4.02 22.27
CA TRP A 63 -4.68 -3.38 22.45
C TRP A 63 -4.76 -1.86 22.58
N THR A 64 -5.76 -1.23 21.95
CA THR A 64 -5.84 0.24 21.84
C THR A 64 -5.96 0.95 23.21
N PRO A 65 -6.86 0.54 24.12
CA PRO A 65 -6.88 1.05 25.50
C PRO A 65 -5.56 0.81 26.26
N TYR A 66 -4.96 -0.37 26.14
CA TYR A 66 -3.69 -0.69 26.81
C TYR A 66 -2.53 0.17 26.31
N ALA A 67 -2.50 0.49 25.01
CA ALA A 67 -1.47 1.33 24.43
C ALA A 67 -1.55 2.79 24.92
N LEU A 68 -2.73 3.24 25.36
CA LEU A 68 -2.97 4.62 25.83
C LEU A 68 -2.56 4.84 27.29
N ILE A 69 -2.53 3.79 28.11
CA ILE A 69 -2.04 3.86 29.49
C ILE A 69 -0.51 3.69 29.59
N MET A 70 0.14 3.22 28.51
CA MET A 70 1.60 3.18 28.43
C MET A 70 2.19 4.59 28.29
N PRO A 71 3.46 4.83 28.70
CA PRO A 71 4.14 6.11 28.51
C PRO A 71 4.54 6.33 27.04
N LEU A 72 3.57 6.25 26.13
CA LEU A 72 3.71 6.41 24.70
C LEU A 72 2.87 7.61 24.26
N SER A 73 3.48 8.54 23.51
CA SER A 73 2.71 9.61 22.89
C SER A 73 1.78 9.03 21.81
N ARG A 74 0.60 9.63 21.65
CA ARG A 74 -0.38 9.28 20.59
C ARG A 74 0.25 9.39 19.20
N GLU A 75 1.16 10.36 19.02
CA GLU A 75 1.95 10.55 17.81
C GLU A 75 2.86 9.36 17.49
N ASN A 76 3.47 8.75 18.50
CA ASN A 76 4.33 7.57 18.35
C ASN A 76 3.52 6.31 17.99
N LEU A 77 2.26 6.21 18.43
CA LEU A 77 1.35 5.12 18.04
C LEU A 77 1.00 5.21 16.55
N VAL A 78 0.61 6.40 16.09
CA VAL A 78 0.31 6.64 14.68
C VAL A 78 1.57 6.46 13.82
N ALA A 79 2.72 6.99 14.25
CA ALA A 79 3.99 6.85 13.52
C ALA A 79 4.38 5.38 13.37
N GLY A 80 4.19 4.56 14.41
CA GLY A 80 4.43 3.12 14.35
C GLY A 80 3.63 2.43 13.23
N LYS A 81 2.35 2.78 13.06
CA LYS A 81 1.49 2.21 12.00
C LYS A 81 1.89 2.66 10.60
N PHE A 82 2.27 3.92 10.42
CA PHE A 82 2.78 4.40 9.12
C PHE A 82 4.13 3.77 8.77
N ILE A 83 5.01 3.55 9.75
CA ILE A 83 6.28 2.83 9.54
C ILE A 83 6.02 1.36 9.19
N ALA A 84 5.10 0.69 9.90
CA ALA A 84 4.69 -0.68 9.57
C ALA A 84 4.11 -0.78 8.15
N LEU A 85 3.26 0.17 7.76
CA LEU A 85 2.74 0.27 6.40
C LEU A 85 3.87 0.36 5.37
N PHE A 86 4.86 1.24 5.60
CA PHE A 86 6.01 1.39 4.72
C PHE A 86 6.80 0.08 4.61
N ILE A 87 7.07 -0.58 5.74
CA ILE A 87 7.78 -1.88 5.77
C ILE A 87 7.02 -2.94 4.96
N PHE A 88 5.70 -3.06 5.12
CA PHE A 88 4.90 -4.04 4.36
C PHE A 88 4.87 -3.70 2.87
N SER A 89 4.72 -2.42 2.50
CA SER A 89 4.77 -1.99 1.11
C SER A 89 6.15 -2.30 0.48
N ALA A 90 7.25 -1.99 1.18
CA ALA A 90 8.60 -2.26 0.73
C ALA A 90 8.85 -3.78 0.58
N ALA A 91 8.44 -4.59 1.56
CA ALA A 91 8.52 -6.04 1.47
C ALA A 91 7.74 -6.60 0.27
N GLY A 92 6.54 -6.06 0.01
CA GLY A 92 5.73 -6.42 -1.16
C GLY A 92 6.37 -6.05 -2.50
N THR A 93 6.96 -4.85 -2.61
CA THR A 93 7.70 -4.46 -3.82
C THR A 93 8.90 -5.36 -4.07
N LEU A 94 9.72 -5.64 -3.04
CA LEU A 94 10.90 -6.49 -3.15
C LEU A 94 10.49 -7.90 -3.57
N PHE A 95 9.46 -8.45 -2.92
CA PHE A 95 8.93 -9.76 -3.29
C PHE A 95 8.39 -9.77 -4.73
N GLY A 96 7.61 -8.76 -5.11
CA GLY A 96 7.03 -8.63 -6.45
C GLY A 96 8.10 -8.55 -7.54
N VAL A 97 9.19 -7.81 -7.31
CA VAL A 97 10.30 -7.69 -8.26
C VAL A 97 11.06 -9.02 -8.37
N LEU A 98 11.38 -9.67 -7.25
CA LEU A 98 12.10 -10.94 -7.25
C LEU A 98 11.26 -12.07 -7.87
N ALA A 99 10.06 -12.29 -7.34
CA ALA A 99 9.17 -13.33 -7.82
C ALA A 99 8.67 -13.05 -9.26
N GLY A 100 8.45 -11.79 -9.62
CA GLY A 100 8.00 -11.41 -10.96
C GLY A 100 9.10 -11.60 -12.02
N SER A 101 10.34 -11.21 -11.71
CA SER A 101 11.47 -11.41 -12.64
C SER A 101 11.82 -12.89 -12.84
N ILE A 102 11.84 -13.68 -11.76
CA ILE A 102 12.05 -15.13 -11.83
C ILE A 102 10.87 -15.80 -12.55
N GLY A 103 9.65 -15.42 -12.17
CA GLY A 103 8.42 -15.99 -12.69
C GLY A 103 8.28 -15.79 -14.19
N ILE A 104 8.68 -14.63 -14.73
CA ILE A 104 8.60 -14.40 -16.18
C ILE A 104 9.61 -15.21 -16.97
N ARG A 105 10.83 -15.43 -16.43
CA ARG A 105 11.82 -16.30 -17.08
C ARG A 105 11.32 -17.74 -17.21
N ILE A 106 10.60 -18.21 -16.19
CA ILE A 106 9.99 -19.55 -16.20
C ILE A 106 8.77 -19.56 -17.12
N ALA A 107 7.87 -18.58 -16.99
CA ALA A 107 6.64 -18.51 -17.78
C ALA A 107 6.93 -18.35 -19.28
N SER A 108 7.96 -17.59 -19.67
CA SER A 108 8.35 -17.42 -21.07
C SER A 108 8.84 -18.72 -21.73
N ALA A 109 9.22 -19.73 -20.94
CA ALA A 109 9.59 -21.04 -21.47
C ALA A 109 8.38 -21.94 -21.78
N PHE A 110 7.21 -21.65 -21.19
CA PHE A 110 6.01 -22.49 -21.30
C PHE A 110 4.80 -21.78 -21.92
N MET A 111 4.76 -20.45 -21.93
CA MET A 111 3.61 -19.65 -22.35
C MET A 111 4.06 -18.37 -23.08
N SER A 112 3.30 -17.96 -24.11
CA SER A 112 3.49 -16.67 -24.76
C SER A 112 3.10 -15.55 -23.80
N VAL A 113 4.09 -14.89 -23.21
CA VAL A 113 3.87 -13.73 -22.35
C VAL A 113 3.62 -12.51 -23.23
N SER A 114 2.47 -11.88 -23.06
CA SER A 114 2.18 -10.60 -23.71
C SER A 114 2.99 -9.50 -23.03
N GLU A 115 4.17 -9.18 -23.56
CA GLU A 115 4.88 -7.96 -23.15
C GLU A 115 4.12 -6.74 -23.67
N SER A 116 3.53 -5.95 -22.77
CA SER A 116 2.92 -4.69 -23.18
C SER A 116 4.01 -3.75 -23.72
N ALA A 117 3.80 -3.22 -24.93
CA ALA A 117 4.77 -2.40 -25.68
C ALA A 117 5.20 -1.08 -24.99
N ALA A 118 4.57 -0.69 -23.88
CA ALA A 118 4.93 0.48 -23.06
C ALA A 118 5.67 0.05 -21.77
N ALA A 119 6.70 -0.79 -21.91
CA ALA A 119 7.40 -1.35 -20.75
C ALA A 119 8.19 -0.26 -19.99
N LEU A 120 7.56 0.33 -18.96
CA LEU A 120 8.25 1.13 -17.95
C LEU A 120 9.48 0.37 -17.39
N PRO A 121 10.62 1.04 -17.14
CA PRO A 121 11.76 0.41 -16.49
C PRO A 121 11.34 -0.26 -15.18
N LEU A 122 11.84 -1.47 -14.90
CA LEU A 122 11.49 -2.24 -13.70
C LEU A 122 11.63 -1.42 -12.41
N GLY A 123 12.71 -0.64 -12.28
CA GLY A 123 12.92 0.25 -11.14
C GLY A 123 11.83 1.31 -10.99
N LEU A 124 11.38 1.90 -12.11
CA LEU A 124 10.30 2.89 -12.10
C LEU A 124 8.96 2.24 -11.71
N SER A 125 8.68 1.03 -12.20
CA SER A 125 7.47 0.28 -11.84
C SER A 125 7.41 -0.05 -10.34
N ALA A 126 8.55 -0.38 -9.72
CA ALA A 126 8.65 -0.63 -8.29
C ALA A 126 8.46 0.64 -7.45
N ILE A 127 9.03 1.78 -7.89
CA ILE A 127 8.85 3.06 -7.21
C ILE A 127 7.38 3.50 -7.27
N VAL A 128 6.76 3.38 -8.45
CA VAL A 128 5.34 3.72 -8.65
C VAL A 128 4.45 2.79 -7.85
N SER A 129 4.71 1.48 -7.83
CA SER A 129 3.90 0.55 -7.04
C SER A 129 4.00 0.85 -5.54
N LEU A 130 5.19 1.20 -5.04
CA LEU A 130 5.39 1.62 -3.65
C LEU A 130 4.62 2.91 -3.34
N ALA A 131 4.72 3.92 -4.20
CA ALA A 131 4.02 5.19 -4.04
C ALA A 131 2.49 4.99 -4.02
N VAL A 132 1.95 4.26 -4.97
CA VAL A 132 0.52 3.98 -5.09
C VAL A 132 0.01 3.20 -3.87
N SER A 133 0.73 2.15 -3.48
CA SER A 133 0.37 1.29 -2.36
C SER A 133 0.44 2.01 -1.01
N THR A 134 1.43 2.87 -0.80
CA THR A 134 1.51 3.69 0.42
C THR A 134 0.42 4.77 0.47
N ILE A 135 0.01 5.34 -0.66
CA ILE A 135 -1.15 6.26 -0.72
C ILE A 135 -2.44 5.53 -0.30
N PHE A 136 -2.69 4.34 -0.87
CA PHE A 136 -3.86 3.54 -0.53
C PHE A 136 -3.85 3.10 0.94
N GLY A 137 -2.72 2.62 1.44
CA GLY A 137 -2.59 2.23 2.83
C GLY A 137 -2.66 3.41 3.80
N GLY A 138 -2.13 4.57 3.42
CA GLY A 138 -2.12 5.78 4.24
C GLY A 138 -3.52 6.34 4.52
N ILE A 139 -4.47 6.13 3.61
CA ILE A 139 -5.90 6.49 3.80
C ILE A 139 -6.61 5.51 4.75
N SER A 140 -6.23 4.24 4.69
CA SER A 140 -6.84 3.22 5.54
C SER A 140 -6.58 3.46 7.03
N ILE A 141 -5.40 3.98 7.40
CA ILE A 141 -5.00 4.24 8.78
C ILE A 141 -5.95 5.22 9.52
N PRO A 142 -6.17 6.46 9.06
CA PRO A 142 -7.09 7.39 9.74
C PRO A 142 -8.53 6.90 9.74
N LEU A 143 -8.97 6.22 8.67
CA LEU A 143 -10.30 5.64 8.59
C LEU A 143 -10.52 4.56 9.66
N VAL A 144 -9.56 3.65 9.83
CA VAL A 144 -9.61 2.60 10.85
C VAL A 144 -9.55 3.20 12.26
N PHE A 145 -8.73 4.23 12.50
CA PHE A 145 -8.73 4.94 13.79
C PHE A 145 -10.08 5.59 14.11
N ARG A 146 -10.78 6.13 13.10
CA ARG A 146 -12.08 6.80 13.28
C ARG A 146 -13.24 5.83 13.48
N PHE A 147 -13.35 4.82 12.62
CA PHE A 147 -14.54 3.95 12.54
C PHE A 147 -14.37 2.58 13.20
N GLY A 148 -13.17 2.26 13.66
CA GLY A 148 -12.85 0.94 14.19
C GLY A 148 -12.59 -0.08 13.07
N PRO A 149 -11.97 -1.23 13.40
CA PRO A 149 -11.49 -2.19 12.41
C PRO A 149 -12.58 -3.13 11.86
N GLU A 150 -13.72 -3.33 12.55
CA GLU A 150 -14.87 -4.06 11.96
C GLU A 150 -15.40 -3.34 10.71
N LYS A 151 -15.62 -2.02 10.81
CA LYS A 151 -15.93 -1.19 9.63
C LYS A 151 -14.71 -1.00 8.74
N GLY A 152 -13.50 -1.17 9.29
CA GLY A 152 -12.21 -1.15 8.59
C GLY A 152 -12.14 -2.08 7.37
N ARG A 153 -12.74 -3.27 7.44
CA ARG A 153 -12.79 -4.21 6.31
C ARG A 153 -13.62 -3.68 5.13
N LEU A 154 -14.76 -3.05 5.41
CA LEU A 154 -15.57 -2.34 4.41
C LEU A 154 -14.86 -1.07 3.90
N LEU A 155 -14.09 -0.42 4.78
CA LEU A 155 -13.33 0.78 4.47
C LEU A 155 -12.13 0.52 3.54
N VAL A 156 -11.71 -0.73 3.33
CA VAL A 156 -10.78 -1.09 2.24
C VAL A 156 -11.33 -0.61 0.90
N LEU A 157 -12.61 -0.90 0.64
CA LEU A 157 -13.28 -0.59 -0.62
C LEU A 157 -13.41 0.93 -0.82
N VAL A 158 -13.65 1.65 0.27
CA VAL A 158 -13.65 3.12 0.31
C VAL A 158 -12.23 3.67 0.09
N SER A 159 -11.21 3.03 0.67
CA SER A 159 -9.80 3.42 0.54
C SER A 159 -9.31 3.31 -0.91
N PHE A 160 -9.81 2.36 -1.70
CA PHE A 160 -9.53 2.29 -3.14
C PHE A 160 -10.30 3.31 -3.97
N SER A 161 -11.54 3.61 -3.56
CA SER A 161 -12.41 4.53 -4.29
C SER A 161 -11.91 5.98 -4.24
N ILE A 162 -11.44 6.43 -3.07
CA ILE A 162 -11.05 7.84 -2.85
C ILE A 162 -9.89 8.27 -3.77
N PRO A 163 -8.72 7.58 -3.83
CA PRO A 163 -7.63 7.97 -4.73
C PRO A 163 -8.03 7.87 -6.19
N SER A 164 -8.83 6.88 -6.55
CA SER A 164 -9.29 6.69 -7.94
C SER A 164 -10.16 7.86 -8.39
N ILE A 165 -11.07 8.34 -7.54
CA ILE A 165 -11.90 9.53 -7.80
C ILE A 165 -11.04 10.79 -7.91
N ILE A 166 -10.07 10.96 -7.00
CA ILE A 166 -9.16 12.12 -7.02
C ILE A 166 -8.34 12.14 -8.32
N CYS A 167 -7.75 11.00 -8.72
CA CYS A 167 -7.01 10.88 -9.97
C CYS A 167 -7.89 11.18 -11.18
N TYR A 168 -9.12 10.67 -11.21
CA TYR A 168 -10.07 10.93 -12.30
C TYR A 168 -10.46 12.41 -12.39
N LEU A 169 -10.71 13.07 -11.26
CA LEU A 169 -11.03 14.50 -11.22
C LEU A 169 -9.86 15.35 -11.71
N ILE A 170 -8.64 15.04 -11.28
CA ILE A 170 -7.41 15.71 -11.73
C ILE A 170 -7.26 15.54 -13.25
N TYR A 171 -7.39 14.31 -13.76
CA TYR A 171 -7.32 14.02 -15.19
C TYR A 171 -8.34 14.84 -16.00
N ARG A 172 -9.59 14.91 -15.54
CA ARG A 172 -10.63 15.72 -16.17
C ARG A 172 -10.31 17.22 -16.16
N LEU A 173 -9.70 17.71 -15.07
CA LEU A 173 -9.32 19.11 -14.92
C LEU A 173 -8.14 19.48 -15.84
N LEU A 174 -7.16 18.59 -15.99
CA LEU A 174 -6.04 18.78 -16.95
C LEU A 174 -6.54 18.88 -18.40
N ILE A 175 -7.49 18.02 -18.78
CA ILE A 175 -8.10 18.08 -20.12
C ILE A 175 -8.88 19.39 -20.30
N ALA A 176 -9.63 19.81 -19.29
CA ALA A 176 -10.38 21.06 -19.33
C ALA A 176 -9.46 22.31 -19.45
N LEU A 177 -8.24 22.23 -18.93
CA LEU A 177 -7.21 23.26 -19.06
C LEU A 177 -6.43 23.20 -20.39
N GLY A 178 -6.75 22.25 -21.29
CA GLY A 178 -6.08 22.11 -22.58
C GLY A 178 -4.67 21.52 -22.52
N ILE A 179 -4.29 20.92 -21.39
CA ILE A 179 -2.96 20.30 -21.22
C ILE A 179 -3.00 18.91 -21.85
N ALA A 180 -2.39 18.75 -23.02
CA ALA A 180 -2.20 17.44 -23.63
C ALA A 180 -1.19 16.62 -22.81
N LEU A 181 -1.62 15.49 -22.25
CA LEU A 181 -0.76 14.51 -21.60
C LEU A 181 0.19 13.89 -22.63
N THR A 182 1.35 14.53 -22.79
CA THR A 182 2.45 14.00 -23.62
C THR A 182 3.16 12.90 -22.82
N ASP A 183 3.72 11.88 -23.50
CA ASP A 183 4.46 10.77 -22.86
C ASP A 183 5.60 11.25 -21.92
N ASN A 184 6.24 12.37 -22.27
CA ASN A 184 7.26 13.01 -21.43
C ASN A 184 6.68 13.60 -20.13
N LEU A 185 5.48 14.16 -20.17
CA LEU A 185 4.81 14.67 -18.95
C LEU A 185 4.36 13.53 -18.04
N ILE A 186 3.89 12.43 -18.62
CA ILE A 186 3.49 11.22 -17.87
C ILE A 186 4.71 10.63 -17.16
N THR A 187 5.82 10.47 -17.85
CA THR A 187 7.06 9.93 -17.27
C THR A 187 7.61 10.82 -16.15
N ILE A 188 7.66 12.15 -16.34
CA ILE A 188 8.06 13.09 -15.28
C ILE A 188 7.15 12.96 -14.05
N PHE A 189 5.83 12.87 -14.26
CA PHE A 189 4.88 12.69 -13.15
C PHE A 189 5.08 11.36 -12.41
N LEU A 190 5.39 10.28 -13.13
CA LEU A 190 5.73 8.98 -12.53
C LEU A 190 7.00 9.05 -11.67
N TYR A 191 8.03 9.78 -12.11
CA TYR A 191 9.25 9.99 -11.31
C TYR A 191 9.00 10.86 -10.07
N CYS A 192 8.04 11.78 -10.12
CA CYS A 192 7.63 12.59 -8.98
C CYS A 192 6.66 11.88 -8.01
N SER A 193 6.13 10.71 -8.39
CA SER A 193 5.19 9.93 -7.58
C SER A 193 5.63 9.62 -6.13
N PRO A 194 6.91 9.30 -5.80
CA PRO A 194 7.31 9.09 -4.41
C PRO A 194 7.26 10.37 -3.57
N LEU A 195 7.54 11.54 -4.17
CA LEU A 195 7.47 12.82 -3.47
C LEU A 195 6.00 13.15 -3.11
N LEU A 196 5.09 12.91 -4.05
CA LEU A 196 3.65 13.03 -3.83
C LEU A 196 3.15 12.06 -2.76
N ALA A 197 3.62 10.81 -2.78
CA ALA A 197 3.27 9.83 -1.76
C ALA A 197 3.77 10.23 -0.37
N LEU A 198 4.97 10.79 -0.24
CA LEU A 198 5.48 11.29 1.03
C LEU A 198 4.63 12.46 1.56
N ALA A 199 4.32 13.43 0.72
CA ALA A 199 3.45 14.56 1.08
C ALA A 199 2.06 14.08 1.52
N TRP A 200 1.50 13.10 0.80
CA TRP A 200 0.21 12.48 1.13
C TRP A 200 0.23 11.77 2.48
N ASN A 201 1.25 10.93 2.71
CA ASN A 201 1.39 10.20 3.97
C ASN A 201 1.60 11.16 5.15
N PHE A 202 2.32 12.27 4.96
CA PHE A 202 2.45 13.29 6.00
C PHE A 202 1.11 13.96 6.32
N ALA A 203 0.31 14.30 5.30
CA ALA A 203 -1.03 14.84 5.51
C ALA A 203 -1.93 13.84 6.26
N MET A 204 -1.93 12.58 5.84
CA MET A 204 -2.71 11.51 6.50
C MET A 204 -2.23 11.22 7.92
N TYR A 205 -0.93 11.33 8.18
CA TYR A 205 -0.36 11.24 9.53
C TYR A 205 -0.92 12.32 10.46
N ARG A 206 -0.93 13.59 10.01
CA ARG A 206 -1.49 14.71 10.79
C ARG A 206 -2.98 14.52 11.08
N ILE A 207 -3.75 14.08 10.08
CA ILE A 207 -5.18 13.77 10.24
C ILE A 207 -5.37 12.63 11.25
N SER A 208 -4.55 11.57 11.18
CA SER A 208 -4.61 10.43 12.09
C SER A 208 -4.31 10.84 13.54
N CYS A 209 -3.28 11.67 13.76
CA CYS A 209 -2.96 12.23 15.07
C CYS A 209 -4.12 13.08 15.62
N TYR A 210 -4.75 13.90 14.77
CA TYR A 210 -5.90 14.72 15.17
C TYR A 210 -7.12 13.87 15.56
N ILE A 211 -7.43 12.83 14.78
CA ILE A 211 -8.54 11.90 15.08
C ILE A 211 -8.26 11.20 16.43
N LEU A 212 -7.03 10.71 16.63
CA LEU A 212 -6.67 10.00 17.86
C LEU A 212 -6.62 10.94 19.08
N ALA A 213 -6.31 12.22 18.89
CA ALA A 213 -6.33 13.23 19.96
C ALA A 213 -7.77 13.50 20.46
N ARG A 214 -8.75 13.51 19.55
CA ARG A 214 -10.16 13.79 19.86
C ARG A 214 -10.98 12.56 20.26
N LYS A 215 -10.42 11.36 20.14
CA LYS A 215 -11.11 10.13 20.52
C LYS A 215 -11.08 10.01 22.04
N GLU A 216 -12.24 10.20 22.66
CA GLU A 216 -12.49 9.82 24.05
C GLU A 216 -12.69 8.30 24.07
N PHE A 217 -11.95 7.61 24.94
CA PHE A 217 -12.01 6.17 25.16
C PHE A 217 -12.70 5.90 26.49
#